data_AF-A0A7S2YEL5-F1
#
_entry.id   AF-A0A7S2YEL5-F1
#
_cell.length_a   1.000
_cell.length_b   1.000
_cell.length_c   1.000
_cell.angle_alpha   90.00
_cell.angle_beta   90.00
_cell.angle_gamma   90.00
#
_symmetry.space_group_name_H-M   'P 1'
#
loop_
_entity.id
_entity.type
_entity.pdbx_description
1 polymer ?
#
loop_
_entity_poly.entity_id
_entity_poly.type
_entity_poly.pdbx_seq_one_letter_code
_entity_poly.pdbx_strand_id
1 'polypeptide(L)'
;MSTAAAASQVKRTTPELYRDCLRLIRHVAPGTSSGKAVALRTMVRGEFKKPLTAGQDVESRKAQAIRALSNYMLTVAAPKDEKLKSSMKDFHGRSVQEAKDLQKSNQQEKEENVQQGDSKQK
;
A
#
# COMPACT_ATOMS: atom_id res chain seq x y z
N MET A 1 -25.48 19.40 -11.79
CA MET A 1 -24.97 18.08 -12.20
C MET A 1 -23.75 17.78 -11.35
N SER A 2 -23.87 16.85 -10.40
CA SER A 2 -22.82 16.54 -9.42
C SER A 2 -22.09 15.26 -9.84
N THR A 3 -20.82 15.40 -10.22
CA THR A 3 -19.93 14.31 -10.60
C THR A 3 -19.35 13.67 -9.33
N ALA A 4 -20.00 12.64 -8.83
CA ALA A 4 -19.42 11.73 -7.86
C ALA A 4 -19.37 10.33 -8.49
N ALA A 5 -18.35 10.08 -9.32
CA ALA A 5 -17.93 8.71 -9.61
C ALA A 5 -17.37 8.15 -8.30
N ALA A 6 -18.26 7.64 -7.45
CA ALA A 6 -17.90 6.88 -6.27
C ALA A 6 -16.96 5.77 -6.74
N ALA A 7 -15.69 5.85 -6.33
CA ALA A 7 -14.76 4.74 -6.45
C ALA A 7 -15.49 3.51 -5.91
N SER A 8 -15.85 2.56 -6.78
CA SER A 8 -16.59 1.38 -6.37
C SER A 8 -15.72 0.69 -5.33
N GLN A 9 -16.06 0.84 -4.05
CA GLN A 9 -15.46 0.04 -3.00
C GLN A 9 -15.74 -1.39 -3.41
N VAL A 10 -14.71 -2.09 -3.89
CA VAL A 10 -14.84 -3.47 -4.34
C VAL A 10 -15.21 -4.26 -3.10
N LYS A 11 -16.52 -4.50 -2.89
CA LYS A 11 -17.08 -5.24 -1.77
C LYS A 11 -16.75 -6.72 -1.96
N ARG A 12 -15.47 -7.09 -1.83
CA ARG A 12 -15.07 -8.49 -1.83
C ARG A 12 -15.36 -9.11 -0.48
N THR A 13 -15.97 -10.27 -0.50
CA THR A 13 -16.18 -11.06 0.70
C THR A 13 -14.85 -11.70 1.15
N THR A 14 -14.75 -12.07 2.43
CA THR A 14 -13.55 -12.73 2.96
C THR A 14 -13.16 -13.99 2.18
N PRO A 15 -14.11 -14.89 1.79
CA PRO A 15 -13.77 -16.06 0.98
C PRO A 15 -13.26 -15.72 -0.43
N GLU A 16 -13.79 -14.67 -1.04
CA GLU A 16 -13.31 -14.21 -2.35
C GLU A 16 -11.88 -13.69 -2.27
N LEU A 17 -11.56 -12.90 -1.26
CA LEU A 17 -10.19 -12.41 -1.03
C LEU A 17 -9.22 -13.56 -0.76
N TYR A 18 -9.63 -14.56 0.00
CA TYR A 18 -8.81 -15.75 0.21
C TYR A 18 -8.50 -16.46 -1.11
N ARG A 19 -9.50 -16.65 -1.98
CA ARG A 19 -9.32 -17.25 -3.32
C ARG A 19 -8.42 -16.39 -4.19
N ASP A 20 -8.58 -15.07 -4.17
CA ASP A 20 -7.75 -14.14 -4.95
C ASP A 20 -6.29 -14.18 -4.51
N CYS A 21 -6.02 -14.20 -3.19
CA CYS A 21 -4.68 -14.41 -2.66
C CYS A 21 -4.06 -15.75 -3.10
N LEU A 22 -4.84 -16.82 -3.15
CA LEU A 22 -4.36 -18.12 -3.62
C LEU A 22 -4.07 -18.13 -5.13
N ARG A 23 -4.90 -17.46 -5.93
CA ARG A 23 -4.65 -17.28 -7.37
C ARG A 23 -3.38 -16.47 -7.58
N LEU A 24 -3.17 -15.43 -6.80
CA LEU A 24 -1.96 -14.62 -6.85
C LEU A 24 -0.69 -15.45 -6.68
N ILE A 25 -0.68 -16.35 -5.69
CA ILE A 25 0.49 -17.21 -5.42
C ILE A 25 0.85 -18.05 -6.64
N ARG A 26 -0.12 -18.53 -7.42
CA ARG A 26 0.16 -19.29 -8.65
C ARG A 26 0.92 -18.46 -9.70
N HIS A 27 0.73 -17.16 -9.70
CA HIS A 27 1.46 -16.24 -10.58
C HIS A 27 2.84 -15.87 -10.02
N VAL A 28 2.96 -15.70 -8.70
CA VAL A 28 4.22 -15.32 -8.01
C VAL A 28 5.22 -16.47 -7.94
N ALA A 29 4.72 -17.69 -7.73
CA ALA A 29 5.50 -18.90 -7.57
C ALA A 29 4.84 -20.02 -8.39
N PRO A 30 5.17 -20.10 -9.70
CA PRO A 30 4.66 -21.15 -10.56
C PRO A 30 4.99 -22.54 -10.00
N GLY A 31 4.06 -23.47 -10.17
CA GLY A 31 4.17 -24.82 -9.64
C GLY A 31 3.59 -24.97 -8.23
N THR A 32 2.89 -26.08 -8.00
CA THR A 32 2.21 -26.35 -6.72
C THR A 32 3.11 -26.96 -5.67
N SER A 33 4.31 -27.42 -6.01
CA SER A 33 5.19 -28.16 -5.09
C SER A 33 6.48 -27.42 -4.77
N SER A 34 6.67 -26.20 -5.29
CA SER A 34 7.84 -25.40 -4.93
C SER A 34 7.77 -25.00 -3.46
N GLY A 35 8.91 -25.05 -2.75
CA GLY A 35 8.98 -24.65 -1.34
C GLY A 35 8.43 -23.24 -1.11
N LYS A 36 8.69 -22.32 -2.06
CA LYS A 36 8.12 -20.97 -2.07
C LYS A 36 6.59 -20.95 -2.15
N ALA A 37 5.98 -21.70 -3.07
CA ALA A 37 4.51 -21.75 -3.20
C ALA A 37 3.85 -22.39 -1.98
N VAL A 38 4.47 -23.41 -1.39
CA VAL A 38 4.00 -24.03 -0.14
C VAL A 38 4.05 -23.03 1.00
N ALA A 39 5.19 -22.38 1.23
CA ALA A 39 5.35 -21.37 2.27
C ALA A 39 4.33 -20.24 2.16
N LEU A 40 4.15 -19.68 0.96
CA LEU A 40 3.19 -18.60 0.72
C LEU A 40 1.74 -19.02 1.00
N ARG A 41 1.33 -20.23 0.61
CA ARG A 41 -0.02 -20.73 0.90
C ARG A 41 -0.23 -20.98 2.38
N THR A 42 0.77 -21.52 3.06
CA THR A 42 0.72 -21.73 4.51
C THR A 42 0.60 -20.40 5.24
N MET A 43 1.36 -19.39 4.83
CA MET A 43 1.28 -18.03 5.37
C MET A 43 -0.11 -17.43 5.18
N VAL A 44 -0.65 -17.43 3.96
CA VAL A 44 -2.00 -16.89 3.68
C VAL A 44 -3.07 -17.63 4.48
N ARG A 45 -3.00 -18.95 4.56
CA ARG A 45 -3.91 -19.74 5.40
C ARG A 45 -3.80 -19.37 6.86
N GLY A 46 -2.59 -19.13 7.36
CA GLY A 46 -2.33 -18.66 8.71
C GLY A 46 -3.03 -17.33 8.98
N GLU A 47 -2.81 -16.32 8.12
CA GLU A 47 -3.40 -14.99 8.28
C GLU A 47 -4.94 -15.02 8.32
N PHE A 48 -5.57 -15.81 7.44
CA PHE A 48 -7.03 -15.92 7.39
C PHE A 48 -7.63 -16.76 8.54
N LYS A 49 -6.81 -17.54 9.26
CA LYS A 49 -7.22 -18.29 10.45
C LYS A 49 -7.00 -17.50 11.75
N LYS A 50 -6.20 -16.44 11.73
CA LYS A 50 -5.91 -15.65 12.94
C LYS A 50 -7.20 -15.03 13.47
N PRO A 51 -7.49 -15.15 14.78
CA PRO A 51 -8.58 -14.40 15.37
C PRO A 51 -8.33 -12.89 15.21
N LEU A 52 -9.41 -12.13 15.24
CA LEU A 52 -9.32 -10.68 15.35
C LEU A 52 -8.83 -10.36 16.76
N THR A 53 -7.75 -9.60 16.85
CA THR A 53 -7.30 -9.06 18.14
C THR A 53 -8.19 -7.88 18.53
N ALA A 54 -8.28 -7.57 19.83
CA ALA A 54 -8.98 -6.38 20.29
C ALA A 54 -8.49 -5.13 19.52
N GLY A 55 -9.43 -4.36 18.96
CA GLY A 55 -9.14 -3.18 18.15
C GLY A 55 -8.89 -3.42 16.65
N GLN A 56 -8.96 -4.67 16.17
CA GLN A 56 -8.93 -4.96 14.74
C GLN A 56 -10.31 -5.37 14.24
N ASP A 57 -10.83 -4.66 13.25
CA ASP A 57 -12.02 -5.06 12.52
C ASP A 57 -11.68 -5.85 11.25
N VAL A 58 -12.64 -6.65 10.77
CA VAL A 58 -12.52 -7.47 9.56
C VAL A 58 -12.28 -6.62 8.31
N GLU A 59 -12.96 -5.48 8.20
CA GLU A 59 -12.89 -4.56 7.06
C GLU A 59 -11.52 -3.91 6.90
N SER A 60 -10.85 -3.58 8.01
CA SER A 60 -9.47 -3.09 8.01
C SER A 60 -8.51 -4.14 7.44
N ARG A 61 -8.64 -5.41 7.87
CA ARG A 61 -7.84 -6.51 7.33
C ARG A 61 -8.16 -6.78 5.85
N LYS A 62 -9.43 -6.71 5.45
CA LYS A 62 -9.83 -6.81 4.03
C LYS A 62 -9.24 -5.68 3.21
N ALA A 63 -9.30 -4.45 3.69
CA ALA A 63 -8.75 -3.28 3.00
C ALA A 63 -7.23 -3.41 2.81
N GLN A 64 -6.51 -3.90 3.82
CA GLN A 64 -5.09 -4.20 3.71
C GLN A 64 -4.81 -5.28 2.66
N ALA A 65 -5.58 -6.37 2.66
CA ALA A 65 -5.45 -7.44 1.66
C ALA A 65 -5.73 -6.93 0.24
N ILE A 66 -6.81 -6.17 0.03
CA ILE A 66 -7.15 -5.54 -1.25
C ILE A 66 -6.03 -4.63 -1.72
N ARG A 67 -5.50 -3.76 -0.84
CA ARG A 67 -4.38 -2.87 -1.16
C ARG A 67 -3.15 -3.67 -1.60
N ALA A 68 -2.80 -4.72 -0.88
CA ALA A 68 -1.67 -5.57 -1.24
C ALA A 68 -1.85 -6.27 -2.60
N LEU A 69 -3.05 -6.81 -2.87
CA LEU A 69 -3.39 -7.40 -4.17
C LEU A 69 -3.27 -6.38 -5.30
N SER A 70 -3.84 -5.19 -5.12
CA SER A 70 -3.79 -4.10 -6.10
C SER A 70 -2.36 -3.63 -6.37
N ASN A 71 -1.55 -3.47 -5.31
CA ASN A 71 -0.15 -3.09 -5.45
C ASN A 71 0.63 -4.12 -6.27
N TYR A 72 0.41 -5.42 -6.00
CA TYR A 72 1.05 -6.45 -6.80
C TYR A 72 0.61 -6.39 -8.27
N MET A 73 -0.70 -6.29 -8.53
CA MET A 73 -1.21 -6.21 -9.90
C MET A 73 -0.63 -5.03 -10.66
N LEU A 74 -0.52 -3.86 -10.02
CA LEU A 74 0.15 -2.69 -10.59
C LEU A 74 1.61 -2.98 -10.92
N THR A 75 2.38 -3.58 -10.00
CA THR A 75 3.80 -3.89 -10.26
C THR A 75 4.02 -4.89 -11.38
N VAL A 76 3.10 -5.84 -11.57
CA VAL A 76 3.19 -6.83 -12.65
C VAL A 76 2.70 -6.29 -13.99
N ALA A 77 1.72 -5.38 -13.97
CA ALA A 77 1.16 -4.77 -15.18
C ALA A 77 2.05 -3.63 -15.71
N ALA A 78 2.65 -2.82 -14.84
CA ALA A 78 3.38 -1.62 -15.22
C ALA A 78 4.51 -1.86 -16.24
N PRO A 79 5.34 -2.91 -16.15
CA PRO A 79 6.38 -3.16 -17.16
C PRO A 79 5.83 -3.52 -18.54
N LYS A 80 4.56 -3.94 -18.62
CA LYS A 80 3.90 -4.42 -19.85
C LYS A 80 3.07 -3.34 -20.54
N ASP A 81 2.81 -2.23 -19.85
CA ASP A 81 2.01 -1.12 -20.36
C ASP A 81 2.83 0.18 -20.23
N GLU A 82 3.32 0.68 -21.37
CA GLU A 82 4.16 1.89 -21.42
C GLU A 82 3.42 3.14 -20.90
N LYS A 83 2.10 3.24 -21.09
CA LYS A 83 1.31 4.36 -20.57
C LYS A 83 1.22 4.30 -19.04
N LEU A 84 1.00 3.12 -18.49
CA LEU A 84 0.97 2.90 -17.05
C LEU A 84 2.35 3.16 -16.42
N LYS A 85 3.42 2.69 -17.06
CA LYS A 85 4.81 2.92 -16.65
C LYS A 85 5.18 4.40 -16.59
N SER A 86 4.84 5.17 -17.63
CA SER A 86 5.06 6.62 -17.65
C SER A 86 4.29 7.29 -16.52
N SER A 87 3.00 6.98 -16.39
CA SER A 87 2.14 7.56 -15.35
C SER A 87 2.67 7.26 -13.93
N MET A 88 3.21 6.06 -13.69
CA MET A 88 3.82 5.69 -12.41
C MET A 88 5.13 6.44 -12.15
N LYS A 89 5.97 6.64 -13.17
CA LYS A 89 7.19 7.43 -13.06
C LYS A 89 6.89 8.89 -12.73
N ASP A 90 5.90 9.47 -13.40
CA ASP A 90 5.46 10.85 -13.18
C ASP A 90 4.82 11.05 -11.81
N PHE A 91 4.05 10.06 -11.34
CA PHE A 91 3.53 10.04 -9.98
C PHE A 91 4.66 9.97 -8.96
N HIS A 92 5.60 9.04 -9.13
CA HIS A 92 6.74 8.88 -8.22
C HIS A 92 7.60 10.16 -8.15
N GLY A 93 7.88 10.79 -9.28
CA GLY A 93 8.62 12.05 -9.33
C GLY A 93 7.94 13.16 -8.54
N ARG A 94 6.62 13.32 -8.70
CA ARG A 94 5.82 14.31 -7.94
C ARG A 94 5.81 14.01 -6.44
N SER A 95 5.58 12.75 -6.05
CA SER A 95 5.57 12.37 -4.63
C SER A 95 6.93 12.58 -3.95
N VAL A 96 8.03 12.30 -4.63
CA VAL A 96 9.38 12.56 -4.10
C VAL A 96 9.64 14.05 -3.94
N GLN A 97 9.18 14.87 -4.89
CA GLN A 97 9.32 16.32 -4.82
C GLN A 97 8.52 16.89 -3.65
N GLU A 98 7.25 16.51 -3.52
CA GLU A 98 6.38 16.92 -2.41
C GLU A 98 6.96 16.52 -1.05
N ALA A 99 7.50 15.31 -0.92
CA ALA A 99 8.15 14.86 0.31
C ALA A 99 9.40 15.68 0.66
N LYS A 100 10.19 16.09 -0.34
CA LYS A 100 11.36 16.98 -0.14
C LYS A 100 10.93 18.38 0.28
N ASP A 101 9.86 18.89 -0.30
CA ASP A 101 9.36 20.23 0.00
C ASP A 101 8.81 20.31 1.43
N LEU A 102 8.10 19.28 1.90
CA LEU A 102 7.67 19.13 3.30
C LEU A 102 8.84 18.99 4.28
N GLN A 103 9.93 18.33 3.88
CA GLN A 103 11.12 18.24 4.73
C GLN A 103 11.83 19.58 4.88
N LYS A 104 11.89 20.38 3.81
CA LYS A 104 12.48 21.73 3.84
C LYS A 104 11.68 22.70 4.70
N SER A 105 10.34 22.68 4.61
CA SER A 105 9.49 23.53 5.45
C SER A 105 9.66 23.20 6.93
N ASN A 106 9.71 21.92 7.29
CA ASN A 106 9.92 21.48 8.68
C ASN A 106 11.33 21.82 9.22
N GLN A 107 12.34 21.97 8.35
CA GLN A 107 13.68 22.42 8.75
C GLN A 107 13.74 23.94 8.97
N GLN A 108 13.07 24.73 8.14
CA GLN A 108 13.00 26.18 8.28
C GLN A 108 12.26 26.60 9.56
N GLU A 109 11.14 25.95 9.89
CA GLU A 109 10.42 26.20 11.17
C GLU A 109 11.27 25.89 12.40
N LYS A 110 12.21 24.94 12.29
CA LYS A 110 13.10 24.55 13.38
C LYS A 110 14.27 25.53 13.57
N GLU A 111 14.76 26.14 12.50
CA GLU A 111 15.81 27.16 12.55
C GLU A 111 15.28 28.51 13.04
N GLU A 112 14.05 28.88 12.67
CA GLU A 112 13.42 30.13 13.11
C GLU A 112 13.08 30.12 14.63
N ASN A 113 12.72 28.96 15.18
CA ASN A 113 12.41 28.80 16.61
C ASN A 113 13.68 28.71 17.50
N VAL A 114 14.85 28.40 16.93
CA VAL A 114 16.13 28.37 17.68
C VAL A 114 16.70 29.78 17.86
N GLN A 115 16.47 30.70 16.92
CA GLN A 115 16.95 32.09 17.02
C GLN A 115 16.16 32.97 18.01
N GLN A 116 14.92 32.62 18.36
CA GLN A 116 14.15 33.35 19.39
C GLN A 116 14.47 32.94 20.84
N GLY A 117 15.23 31.85 21.05
CA GLY A 117 15.62 31.38 22.39
C GLY A 117 16.80 32.12 23.03
N ASP A 118 17.63 32.81 22.25
CA ASP A 118 18.93 33.35 22.71
C ASP A 118 18.89 34.87 23.04
N SER A 119 17.74 35.53 22.84
CA SER A 119 17.59 36.99 23.05
C SER A 119 17.02 37.37 24.43
N LYS A 120 16.90 36.44 25.38
CA LYS A 120 16.32 36.69 26.72
C LYS A 120 17.26 36.39 27.88
N GLN A 121 18.55 36.67 27.77
CA GLN A 121 19.41 36.82 28.96
C GLN A 121 20.49 37.88 28.73
N LYS A 122 20.15 39.15 28.97
CA LYS A 122 21.07 40.13 29.56
C LYS A 122 20.31 41.31 30.13
#